data_AF-F9PE54-F1
#
_entry.id   AF-F9PE54-F1
#
_cell.length_a   1.000
_cell.length_b   1.000
_cell.length_c   1.000
_cell.angle_alpha   90.00
_cell.angle_beta   90.00
_cell.angle_gamma   90.00
#
_symmetry.space_group_name_H-M   'P 1'
#
loop_
_entity.id
_entity.type
_entity.pdbx_description
1 polymer ?
#
loop_
_entity_poly.entity_id
_entity_poly.type
_entity_poly.pdbx_seq_one_letter_code
_entity_poly.pdbx_strand_id
1 'polypeptide(L)'
;MFESYFMLTFSEAIAHQLSSPYNSHIRTALDACWSFWEKRDKSGDELYALLDDGTDFGGLFIYMQLDDNESHVASWDNISYAIATTAKEAYSYENKKDLPSPLENIDDSLIEIFIENLKEINSNYYDHVQDVKDFFARGQLPSKEEALKELERIGLFL
;
A
#
# COMPACT_ATOMS: atom_id res chain seq x y z
N MET A 1 6.09 -5.83 9.76
CA MET A 1 6.34 -4.38 10.02
C MET A 1 7.18 -3.77 8.90
N PHE A 2 8.28 -4.38 8.45
CA PHE A 2 9.05 -3.82 7.33
C PHE A 2 8.32 -3.87 5.98
N GLU A 3 7.41 -4.84 5.80
CA GLU A 3 6.70 -5.07 4.55
C GLU A 3 5.72 -3.94 4.23
N SER A 4 4.93 -3.46 5.20
CA SER A 4 3.99 -2.36 4.99
C SER A 4 4.71 -1.08 4.57
N TYR A 5 5.82 -0.70 5.20
CA TYR A 5 6.61 0.47 4.78
C TYR A 5 7.17 0.31 3.36
N PHE A 6 7.66 -0.88 3.00
CA PHE A 6 8.13 -1.17 1.65
C PHE A 6 7.01 -1.05 0.62
N MET A 7 5.87 -1.70 0.89
CA MET A 7 4.72 -1.67 0.00
C MET A 7 4.17 -0.25 -0.14
N LEU A 8 4.00 0.49 0.96
CA LEU A 8 3.53 1.87 0.95
C LEU A 8 4.46 2.79 0.15
N THR A 9 5.78 2.60 0.24
CA THR A 9 6.75 3.40 -0.53
C THR A 9 6.53 3.20 -2.02
N PHE A 10 6.45 1.96 -2.50
CA PHE A 10 6.15 1.75 -3.92
C PHE A 10 4.72 2.17 -4.30
N SER A 11 3.74 2.01 -3.40
CA SER A 11 2.37 2.48 -3.64
C SER A 11 2.29 4.00 -3.83
N GLU A 12 3.18 4.80 -3.25
CA GLU A 12 3.27 6.24 -3.56
C GLU A 12 3.67 6.48 -5.02
N ALA A 13 4.69 5.77 -5.53
CA ALA A 13 5.09 5.86 -6.94
C ALA A 13 3.99 5.35 -7.88
N ILE A 14 3.37 4.21 -7.55
CA ILE A 14 2.24 3.65 -8.30
C ILE A 14 1.08 4.66 -8.35
N ALA A 15 0.67 5.23 -7.22
CA ALA A 15 -0.43 6.19 -7.16
C ALA A 15 -0.12 7.50 -7.89
N HIS A 16 1.14 7.91 -7.97
CA HIS A 16 1.56 9.07 -8.76
C HIS A 16 1.43 8.82 -10.27
N GLN A 17 1.74 7.60 -10.73
CA GLN A 17 1.65 7.23 -12.15
C GLN A 17 0.22 6.83 -12.57
N LEU A 18 -0.55 6.21 -11.68
CA LEU A 18 -1.89 5.71 -11.96
C LEU A 18 -2.85 6.85 -12.29
N SER A 19 -3.57 6.75 -13.40
CA SER A 19 -4.57 7.74 -13.84
C SER A 19 -5.98 7.16 -13.76
N SER A 20 -6.47 6.93 -12.54
CA SER A 20 -7.84 6.44 -12.29
C SER A 20 -8.80 7.57 -11.89
N PRO A 21 -10.10 7.50 -12.24
CA PRO A 21 -11.13 8.37 -11.69
C PRO A 21 -11.21 8.34 -10.15
N TYR A 22 -10.70 7.27 -9.53
CA TYR A 22 -10.78 7.02 -8.08
C TYR A 22 -9.49 7.38 -7.33
N ASN A 23 -8.54 8.09 -7.96
CA ASN A 23 -7.26 8.47 -7.35
C ASN A 23 -7.40 9.22 -6.00
N SER A 24 -8.49 9.97 -5.78
CA SER A 24 -8.76 10.63 -4.50
C SER A 24 -8.98 9.64 -3.35
N HIS A 25 -9.61 8.49 -3.61
CA HIS A 25 -9.82 7.42 -2.63
C HIS A 25 -8.51 6.71 -2.32
N ILE A 26 -7.70 6.42 -3.35
CA ILE A 26 -6.33 5.88 -3.18
C ILE A 26 -5.50 6.82 -2.30
N ARG A 27 -5.48 8.11 -2.62
CA ARG A 27 -4.71 9.11 -1.86
C ARG A 27 -5.14 9.14 -0.40
N THR A 28 -6.44 9.16 -0.15
CA THR A 28 -7.01 9.14 1.21
C THR A 28 -6.54 7.92 1.99
N ALA A 29 -6.54 6.74 1.36
CA ALA A 29 -6.18 5.51 2.03
C ALA A 29 -4.67 5.39 2.31
N LEU A 30 -3.83 5.79 1.36
CA LEU A 30 -2.38 5.85 1.57
C LEU A 30 -2.01 6.87 2.66
N ASP A 31 -2.67 8.03 2.70
CA ASP A 31 -2.45 9.03 3.76
C ASP A 31 -2.85 8.51 5.14
N ALA A 32 -3.94 7.76 5.23
CA ALA A 32 -4.34 7.13 6.49
C ALA A 32 -3.30 6.08 6.96
N CYS A 33 -2.76 5.27 6.04
CA CYS A 33 -1.71 4.29 6.34
C CYS A 33 -0.42 4.96 6.82
N TRP A 34 0.03 6.03 6.16
CA TRP A 34 1.19 6.80 6.64
C TRP A 34 0.93 7.47 7.98
N SER A 35 -0.25 8.04 8.19
CA SER A 35 -0.61 8.65 9.49
C SER A 35 -0.57 7.63 10.62
N PHE A 36 -1.05 6.40 10.37
CA PHE A 36 -0.88 5.29 11.32
C PHE A 36 0.60 5.04 11.64
N TRP A 37 1.47 4.97 10.63
CA TRP A 37 2.90 4.75 10.84
C TRP A 37 3.63 5.89 11.56
N GLU A 38 3.19 7.12 11.37
CA GLU A 38 3.82 8.30 11.97
C GLU A 38 3.28 8.63 13.38
N LYS A 39 1.99 8.40 13.61
CA LYS A 39 1.27 8.90 14.80
C LYS A 39 0.52 7.82 15.57
N ARG A 40 0.31 6.64 14.96
CA ARG A 40 -0.57 5.58 15.48
C ARG A 40 -1.99 6.09 15.77
N ASP A 41 -2.49 6.98 14.91
CA ASP A 41 -3.78 7.69 15.09
C ASP A 41 -4.96 7.06 14.34
N LYS A 42 -4.75 5.88 13.72
CA LYS A 42 -5.78 5.09 13.03
C LYS A 42 -5.84 3.69 13.60
N SER A 43 -7.05 3.17 13.73
CA SER A 43 -7.28 1.79 14.10
C SER A 43 -7.25 0.83 12.91
N GLY A 44 -7.08 -0.46 13.18
CA GLY A 44 -7.22 -1.52 12.19
C GLY A 44 -8.59 -1.53 11.51
N ASP A 45 -9.66 -1.24 12.27
CA ASP A 45 -11.02 -1.12 11.73
C ASP A 45 -11.15 0.08 10.78
N GLU A 46 -10.62 1.24 11.16
CA GLU A 46 -10.63 2.44 10.30
C GLU A 46 -9.84 2.23 9.00
N LEU A 47 -8.70 1.54 9.08
CA LEU A 47 -7.90 1.23 7.90
C LEU A 47 -8.57 0.18 7.00
N TYR A 48 -9.18 -0.86 7.60
CA TYR A 48 -9.92 -1.87 6.84
C TYR A 48 -11.15 -1.27 6.13
N ALA A 49 -11.86 -0.34 6.76
CA ALA A 49 -13.02 0.33 6.17
C ALA A 49 -12.69 1.10 4.88
N LEU A 50 -11.42 1.42 4.62
CA LEU A 50 -10.99 2.03 3.36
C LEU A 50 -10.92 1.01 2.22
N LEU A 51 -10.67 -0.27 2.53
CA LEU A 51 -10.71 -1.37 1.56
C LEU A 51 -12.14 -1.81 1.30
N ASP A 52 -12.90 -1.99 2.38
CA ASP A 52 -14.26 -2.51 2.40
C ASP A 52 -15.05 -1.82 3.51
N ASP A 53 -15.96 -0.91 3.14
CA ASP A 53 -16.83 -0.20 4.08
C ASP A 53 -18.13 -0.97 4.41
N GLY A 54 -18.25 -2.21 3.93
CA GLY A 54 -19.43 -3.06 4.08
C GLY A 54 -20.59 -2.68 3.15
N THR A 55 -20.37 -1.81 2.17
CA THR A 55 -21.36 -1.42 1.16
C THR A 55 -20.96 -1.84 -0.24
N ASP A 56 -21.94 -1.97 -1.14
CA ASP A 56 -21.70 -2.28 -2.55
C ASP A 56 -21.26 -1.06 -3.38
N PHE A 57 -20.97 0.09 -2.75
CA PHE A 57 -20.72 1.36 -3.42
C PHE A 57 -19.38 2.00 -3.07
N GLY A 58 -18.74 1.56 -1.98
CA GLY A 58 -17.58 2.19 -1.40
C GLY A 58 -16.47 1.20 -1.07
N GLY A 59 -15.30 1.75 -0.73
CA GLY A 59 -14.10 0.97 -0.49
C GLY A 59 -13.32 0.68 -1.77
N LEU A 60 -12.00 0.52 -1.61
CA LEU A 60 -11.09 0.28 -2.73
C LEU A 60 -11.40 -1.01 -3.49
N PHE A 61 -11.96 -2.04 -2.83
CA PHE A 61 -12.38 -3.27 -3.51
C PHE A 61 -13.53 -3.05 -4.50
N ILE A 62 -14.41 -2.08 -4.24
CA ILE A 62 -15.45 -1.69 -5.20
C ILE A 62 -14.84 -0.79 -6.28
N TYR A 63 -14.04 0.21 -5.90
CA TYR A 63 -13.45 1.15 -6.87
C TYR A 63 -12.53 0.47 -7.90
N MET A 64 -11.75 -0.54 -7.49
CA MET A 64 -10.93 -1.30 -8.43
C MET A 64 -11.77 -2.08 -9.46
N GLN A 65 -12.98 -2.52 -9.09
CA GLN A 65 -13.89 -3.23 -10.00
C GLN A 65 -14.62 -2.28 -10.95
N LEU A 66 -14.81 -1.02 -10.54
CA LEU A 66 -15.41 0.03 -11.37
C LEU A 66 -14.39 0.69 -12.32
N ASP A 67 -13.10 0.49 -12.10
CA ASP A 67 -12.05 0.93 -13.02
C ASP A 67 -11.92 -0.06 -14.18
N ASP A 68 -12.57 0.25 -15.30
CA ASP A 68 -12.63 -0.62 -16.49
C ASP A 68 -11.28 -0.75 -17.24
N ASN A 69 -10.20 -0.11 -16.77
CA ASN A 69 -8.90 -0.20 -17.42
C ASN A 69 -8.10 -1.41 -16.90
N GLU A 70 -8.05 -2.49 -17.69
CA GLU A 70 -7.29 -3.70 -17.36
C GLU A 70 -5.80 -3.45 -17.06
N SER A 71 -5.19 -2.41 -17.64
CA SER A 71 -3.79 -2.07 -17.33
C SER A 71 -3.58 -1.53 -15.90
N HIS A 72 -4.66 -1.17 -15.20
CA HIS A 72 -4.61 -0.69 -13.82
C HIS A 72 -4.67 -1.82 -12.79
N VAL A 73 -5.01 -3.06 -13.17
CA VAL A 73 -5.25 -4.17 -12.24
C VAL A 73 -4.08 -4.38 -11.29
N ALA A 74 -2.86 -4.56 -11.81
CA ALA A 74 -1.67 -4.75 -10.97
C ALA A 74 -1.39 -3.55 -10.04
N SER A 75 -1.69 -2.33 -10.49
CA SER A 75 -1.55 -1.10 -9.67
C SER A 75 -2.55 -1.10 -8.51
N TRP A 76 -3.81 -1.43 -8.80
CA TRP A 76 -4.87 -1.55 -7.80
C TRP A 76 -4.60 -2.66 -6.79
N ASP A 77 -4.14 -3.82 -7.25
CA ASP A 77 -3.76 -4.93 -6.40
C ASP A 77 -2.66 -4.51 -5.42
N ASN A 78 -1.56 -3.93 -5.91
CA ASN A 78 -0.46 -3.51 -5.06
C ASN A 78 -0.86 -2.42 -4.04
N ILE A 79 -1.66 -1.43 -4.46
CA ILE A 79 -2.18 -0.42 -3.53
C ILE A 79 -3.03 -1.08 -2.44
N SER A 80 -3.90 -2.01 -2.83
CA SER A 80 -4.79 -2.72 -1.89
C SER A 80 -3.99 -3.60 -0.93
N TYR A 81 -2.95 -4.29 -1.40
CA TYR A 81 -2.05 -5.11 -0.58
C TYR A 81 -1.31 -4.26 0.46
N ALA A 82 -0.82 -3.08 0.10
CA ALA A 82 -0.15 -2.17 1.02
C ALA A 82 -1.08 -1.73 2.17
N ILE A 83 -2.32 -1.37 1.82
CA ILE A 83 -3.32 -0.90 2.79
C ILE A 83 -3.78 -2.05 3.68
N ALA A 84 -4.02 -3.25 3.10
CA ALA A 84 -4.46 -4.42 3.84
C ALA A 84 -3.38 -4.92 4.81
N THR A 85 -2.11 -4.92 4.38
CA THR A 85 -0.97 -5.24 5.24
C THR A 85 -0.86 -4.23 6.39
N THR A 86 -1.03 -2.94 6.10
CA THR A 86 -1.00 -1.90 7.14
C THR A 86 -2.17 -2.03 8.12
N ALA A 87 -3.39 -2.32 7.63
CA ALA A 87 -4.56 -2.57 8.48
C ALA A 87 -4.32 -3.76 9.41
N LYS A 88 -3.82 -4.89 8.88
CA LYS A 88 -3.48 -6.09 9.67
C LYS A 88 -2.45 -5.79 10.76
N GLU A 89 -1.43 -5.00 10.43
CA GLU A 89 -0.43 -4.58 11.41
C GLU A 89 -1.03 -3.67 12.49
N ALA A 90 -1.97 -2.78 12.14
CA ALA A 90 -2.70 -1.99 13.12
C ALA A 90 -3.54 -2.85 14.09
N TYR A 91 -4.26 -3.85 13.61
CA TYR A 91 -4.94 -4.84 14.48
C TYR A 91 -3.96 -5.53 15.44
N SER A 92 -2.77 -5.89 14.95
CA SER A 92 -1.73 -6.50 15.78
C SER A 92 -1.26 -5.55 16.89
N TYR A 93 -1.12 -4.25 16.62
CA TYR A 93 -0.78 -3.24 17.63
C TYR A 93 -1.89 -3.06 18.68
N GLU A 94 -3.15 -3.22 18.29
CA GLU A 94 -4.31 -3.17 19.18
C GLU A 94 -4.48 -4.44 20.02
N ASN A 95 -3.70 -5.49 19.78
CA ASN A 95 -3.86 -6.83 20.36
C ASN A 95 -5.23 -7.47 20.05
N LYS A 96 -5.86 -7.07 18.94
CA LYS A 96 -7.08 -7.71 18.44
C LYS A 96 -6.71 -9.00 17.72
N LYS A 97 -7.40 -10.09 18.07
CA LYS A 97 -7.19 -11.42 17.47
C LYS A 97 -8.14 -11.72 16.33
N ASP A 98 -9.34 -11.15 16.39
CA ASP A 98 -10.36 -11.30 15.36
C ASP A 98 -10.04 -10.30 14.26
N LEU A 99 -9.72 -10.82 13.07
CA LEU A 99 -9.45 -10.03 11.88
C LEU A 99 -10.63 -10.15 10.91
N PRO A 100 -10.92 -9.12 10.11
CA PRO A 100 -11.75 -9.29 8.93
C PRO A 100 -11.20 -10.39 8.02
N SER A 101 -12.09 -11.21 7.46
CA SER A 101 -11.73 -12.37 6.63
C SER A 101 -10.71 -12.08 5.52
N PRO A 102 -10.76 -10.94 4.79
CA PRO A 102 -9.72 -10.62 3.81
C PRO A 102 -8.32 -10.48 4.40
N LEU A 103 -8.18 -9.98 5.63
CA LEU A 103 -6.88 -9.79 6.29
C LEU A 103 -6.31 -11.10 6.87
N GLU A 104 -7.17 -12.06 7.18
CA GLU A 104 -6.73 -13.39 7.66
C GLU A 104 -5.87 -14.10 6.62
N ASN A 105 -6.18 -13.92 5.33
CA ASN A 105 -5.49 -14.56 4.21
C ASN A 105 -4.16 -13.90 3.83
N ILE A 106 -3.79 -12.77 4.45
CA ILE A 106 -2.49 -12.12 4.20
C ILE A 106 -1.39 -12.93 4.89
N ASP A 107 -0.43 -13.42 4.14
CA ASP A 107 0.76 -14.07 4.66
C ASP A 107 2.04 -13.50 4.02
N ASP A 108 3.19 -14.02 4.45
CA ASP A 108 4.51 -13.56 4.03
C ASP A 108 4.75 -13.71 2.51
N SER A 109 3.93 -14.46 1.76
CA SER A 109 4.05 -14.57 0.31
C SER A 109 3.52 -13.34 -0.44
N LEU A 110 2.69 -12.52 0.20
CA LEU A 110 2.07 -11.34 -0.44
C LEU A 110 3.13 -10.33 -0.92
N ILE A 111 4.26 -10.22 -0.22
CA ILE A 111 5.37 -9.36 -0.62
C ILE A 111 6.00 -9.80 -1.95
N GLU A 112 6.04 -11.12 -2.22
CA GLU A 112 6.59 -11.66 -3.46
C GLU A 112 5.66 -11.34 -4.63
N ILE A 113 4.34 -11.52 -4.43
CA ILE A 113 3.31 -11.13 -5.41
C ILE A 113 3.38 -9.62 -5.68
N PHE A 114 3.50 -8.81 -4.63
CA PHE A 114 3.63 -7.37 -4.76
C PHE A 114 4.84 -6.98 -5.63
N ILE A 115 6.00 -7.62 -5.40
CA ILE A 115 7.22 -7.37 -6.16
C ILE A 115 7.07 -7.80 -7.63
N GLU A 116 6.45 -8.95 -7.91
CA GLU A 116 6.21 -9.37 -9.29
C GLU A 116 5.28 -8.39 -10.02
N ASN A 117 4.23 -7.90 -9.36
CA ASN A 117 3.35 -6.86 -9.91
C ASN A 117 4.12 -5.57 -10.24
N LEU A 118 5.15 -5.18 -9.49
CA LEU A 118 5.97 -4.01 -9.84
C LEU A 118 6.58 -4.13 -11.23
N LYS A 119 7.00 -5.33 -11.62
CA LYS A 119 7.57 -5.61 -12.95
C LYS A 119 6.54 -5.42 -14.06
N GLU A 120 5.29 -5.79 -13.80
CA GLU A 120 4.18 -5.61 -14.75
C GLU A 120 3.77 -4.14 -14.88
N ILE A 121 3.74 -3.40 -13.77
CA ILE A 121 3.36 -1.99 -13.73
C ILE A 121 4.41 -1.12 -14.44
N ASN A 122 5.68 -1.28 -14.05
CA ASN A 122 6.80 -0.51 -14.58
C ASN A 122 8.11 -1.21 -14.24
N SER A 123 8.86 -1.68 -15.25
CA SER A 123 10.12 -2.40 -15.03
C SER A 123 11.13 -1.63 -14.18
N ASN A 124 11.11 -0.29 -14.23
CA ASN A 124 11.98 0.53 -13.39
C ASN A 124 11.65 0.36 -11.89
N TYR A 125 10.40 0.12 -11.51
CA TYR A 125 10.03 -0.17 -10.12
C TYR A 125 10.69 -1.47 -9.64
N TYR A 126 10.65 -2.51 -10.47
CA TYR A 126 11.28 -3.79 -10.16
C TYR A 126 12.80 -3.65 -10.03
N ASP A 127 13.44 -2.93 -10.95
CA ASP A 127 14.89 -2.71 -10.96
C ASP A 127 15.39 -2.02 -9.67
N HIS A 128 14.54 -1.19 -9.06
CA HIS A 128 14.83 -0.46 -7.82
C HIS A 128 14.34 -1.13 -6.54
N VAL A 129 13.82 -2.37 -6.60
CA VAL A 129 13.40 -3.12 -5.39
C VAL A 129 14.53 -3.26 -4.40
N GLN A 130 15.76 -3.52 -4.86
CA GLN A 130 16.91 -3.68 -3.97
C GLN A 130 17.33 -2.35 -3.35
N ASP A 131 17.28 -1.24 -4.10
CA ASP A 131 17.59 0.10 -3.57
C ASP A 131 16.67 0.46 -2.39
N VAL A 132 15.37 0.20 -2.56
CA VAL A 132 14.37 0.45 -1.53
C VAL A 132 14.54 -0.52 -0.34
N LYS A 133 14.87 -1.80 -0.58
CA LYS A 133 15.22 -2.74 0.51
C LYS A 133 16.45 -2.29 1.29
N ASP A 134 17.49 -1.82 0.62
CA ASP A 134 18.73 -1.32 1.23
C ASP A 134 18.51 -0.03 2.01
N PHE A 135 17.56 0.81 1.57
CA PHE A 135 17.09 1.95 2.34
C PHE A 135 16.51 1.54 3.70
N PHE A 136 15.61 0.54 3.74
CA PHE A 136 15.06 0.05 5.01
C PHE A 136 16.06 -0.74 5.86
N ALA A 137 16.98 -1.49 5.24
CA ALA A 137 17.99 -2.29 5.94
C ALA A 137 18.96 -1.44 6.77
N ARG A 138 19.08 -0.14 6.46
CA ARG A 138 19.88 0.83 7.24
C ARG A 138 19.25 1.21 8.59
N GLY A 139 18.14 0.57 8.97
CA GLY A 139 17.62 0.56 10.34
C GLY A 139 16.69 1.72 10.67
N GLN A 140 16.14 2.40 9.67
CA GLN A 140 15.16 3.47 9.85
C GLN A 140 13.82 3.03 9.25
N LEU A 141 12.77 3.09 10.08
CA LEU A 141 11.39 3.12 9.58
C LEU A 141 11.14 4.58 9.15
N PRO A 142 11.10 4.87 7.84
CA PRO A 142 11.05 6.24 7.36
C PRO A 142 9.67 6.85 7.60
N SER A 143 9.64 8.17 7.77
CA SER A 143 8.44 8.96 7.55
C SER A 143 7.99 8.90 6.09
N LYS A 144 6.76 9.33 5.82
CA LYS A 144 6.28 9.48 4.43
C LYS A 144 7.21 10.37 3.62
N GLU A 145 7.66 11.47 4.21
CA GLU A 145 8.55 12.44 3.55
C GLU A 145 9.90 11.81 3.16
N GLU A 146 10.49 11.00 4.04
CA GLU A 146 11.75 10.31 3.75
C GLU A 146 11.59 9.23 2.67
N ALA A 147 10.49 8.50 2.68
CA ALA A 147 10.17 7.54 1.62
C ALA A 147 10.02 8.22 0.25
N LEU A 148 9.29 9.35 0.19
CA LEU A 148 9.14 10.14 -1.04
C LEU A 148 10.49 10.68 -1.54
N LYS A 149 11.32 11.22 -0.65
CA LYS A 149 12.68 11.68 -0.99
C LYS A 149 13.55 10.56 -1.55
N GLU A 150 13.41 9.34 -1.02
CA GLU A 150 14.13 8.20 -1.55
C GLU A 150 13.66 7.84 -2.96
N LEU A 151 12.34 7.84 -3.21
CA LEU A 151 11.78 7.64 -4.56
C LEU A 151 12.25 8.72 -5.55
N GLU A 152 12.27 9.99 -5.14
CA GLU A 152 12.83 11.10 -5.94
C GLU A 152 14.31 10.87 -6.25
N ARG A 153 15.11 10.46 -5.24
CA ARG A 153 16.54 10.19 -5.38
C ARG A 153 16.83 9.10 -6.42
N ILE A 154 15.99 8.07 -6.48
CA ILE A 154 16.11 6.95 -7.44
C ILE A 154 15.31 7.17 -8.73
N GLY A 155 14.66 8.32 -8.90
CA GLY A 155 13.98 8.70 -10.14
C GLY A 155 12.64 8.01 -10.38
N LEU A 156 11.98 7.52 -9.32
CA LEU A 156 10.65 6.92 -9.37
C LEU A 156 9.51 7.87 -9.01
N PHE A 157 9.84 9.10 -8.59
CA PHE A 157 8.89 10.15 -8.24
C PHE A 157 9.45 11.49 -8.74
N LEU A 158 8.63 12.28 -9.44
CA LEU A 158 9.03 13.55 -10.09
C LEU A 158 8.18 14.73 -9.61
#